data_AF-A0ABD5UM29-F1
#
_entry.id   AF-A0ABD5UM29-F1
#
_cell.length_a   1.000
_cell.length_b   1.000
_cell.length_c   1.000
_cell.angle_alpha   90.00
_cell.angle_beta   90.00
_cell.angle_gamma   90.00
#
_symmetry.space_group_name_H-M   'P 1'
#
loop_
_entity.id
_entity.type
_entity.pdbx_description
1 polymer ?
#
loop_
_entity_poly.entity_id
_entity_poly.type
_entity_poly.pdbx_seq_one_letter_code
_entity_poly.pdbx_strand_id
1 'polypeptide(L)'
;MGLASVVATGASLSGGISDLYSALTGDIERVAASALIVAAVIGVRILTSWAKRRDDELSSTQRLLLSAAVGTATAVGAISLLLVWDRSGALLDAYRSAAIADQLTNVVIAVVLLAIAYAVTDFLGGVIREISAESTVLTDHQEEVVRRLTQLTVYTFALLVVVGLFTDNVGGLLVGAGFLGIVVGMAARQTLGAILAGFVLMFSRPFEVGDWVEVGDHEGTVTEISIMSTRLRSFDGEVVTLPNDTVRSGSIIDRSRRNRLRIEVEVGVDYATDIERAAAVVEEAVAGVEDVAEMPEPNAVTKRFDDSAVVLGVRYWIRNPSMRKRWRTQTAAMNAIKADLESEGIVIPFPQQTLSAREPDTSGPQLDAEVEGRAATRGGDGSGDGGSGGDGSGGDGGDAATGDGADTVTNDGEADR
;
A
#
# COMPACT_ATOMS: atom_id res chain seq x y z
N MET A 1 36.69 88.78 -34.23
CA MET A 1 36.32 87.78 -33.20
C MET A 1 34.91 88.11 -32.72
N GLY A 2 33.85 87.33 -32.93
CA GLY A 2 33.70 86.08 -33.64
C GLY A 2 32.26 85.95 -34.12
N LEU A 3 32.06 85.96 -35.44
CA LEU A 3 30.82 85.55 -36.11
C LEU A 3 30.66 84.01 -36.11
N ALA A 4 31.36 83.31 -35.21
CA ALA A 4 31.34 81.87 -35.04
C ALA A 4 30.29 81.40 -34.01
N SER A 5 29.64 82.32 -33.27
CA SER A 5 28.71 81.94 -32.19
C SER A 5 27.25 81.73 -32.64
N VAL A 6 26.86 82.19 -33.84
CA VAL A 6 25.46 82.09 -34.31
C VAL A 6 25.22 80.85 -35.19
N VAL A 7 26.27 80.28 -35.79
CA VAL A 7 26.17 78.98 -36.51
C VAL A 7 26.12 77.80 -35.53
N ALA A 8 26.59 77.98 -34.29
CA ALA A 8 26.56 76.94 -33.26
C ALA A 8 25.18 76.72 -32.62
N THR A 9 24.26 77.69 -32.72
CA THR A 9 22.92 77.60 -32.09
C THR A 9 21.86 76.97 -33.00
N GLY A 10 22.11 76.85 -34.31
CA GLY A 10 21.23 76.13 -35.24
C GLY A 10 21.46 74.61 -35.25
N ALA A 11 22.67 74.16 -34.95
CA ALA A 11 23.03 72.74 -34.91
C ALA A 11 22.58 72.02 -33.62
N SER A 12 22.36 72.76 -32.53
CA SER A 12 21.90 72.21 -31.25
C SER A 12 20.39 71.93 -31.21
N LEU A 13 19.59 72.65 -32.00
CA LEU A 13 18.14 72.41 -32.12
C LEU A 13 17.82 71.25 -33.06
N SER A 14 18.60 71.05 -34.13
CA SER A 14 18.45 69.85 -34.98
C SER A 14 18.93 68.59 -34.27
N GLY A 15 20.02 68.68 -33.50
CA GLY A 15 20.54 67.59 -32.65
C GLY A 15 19.56 67.17 -31.55
N GLY A 16 18.98 68.13 -30.84
CA GLY A 16 18.00 67.85 -29.78
C GLY A 16 16.70 67.21 -30.28
N ILE A 17 16.24 67.53 -31.50
CA ILE A 17 15.06 66.89 -32.09
C ILE A 17 15.41 65.50 -32.63
N SER A 18 16.59 65.28 -33.20
CA SER A 18 17.06 63.92 -33.59
C SER A 18 17.36 63.02 -32.38
N ASP A 19 17.83 63.58 -31.28
CA ASP A 19 18.07 62.86 -30.03
C ASP A 19 16.75 62.52 -29.32
N LEU A 20 15.76 63.42 -29.37
CA LEU A 20 14.42 63.13 -28.88
C LEU A 20 13.69 62.11 -29.77
N TYR A 21 13.87 62.17 -31.10
CA TYR A 21 13.30 61.22 -32.04
C TYR A 21 13.94 59.84 -31.91
N SER A 22 15.27 59.75 -31.74
CA SER A 22 15.98 58.49 -31.52
C SER A 22 15.71 57.86 -30.14
N ALA A 23 15.47 58.67 -29.11
CA ALA A 23 15.02 58.21 -27.81
C ALA A 23 13.56 57.68 -27.85
N LEU A 24 12.64 58.40 -28.51
CA LEU A 24 11.25 57.96 -28.69
C LEU A 24 11.14 56.73 -29.58
N THR A 25 11.90 56.64 -30.68
CA THR A 25 11.92 55.44 -31.52
C THR A 25 12.57 54.27 -30.79
N GLY A 26 13.59 54.49 -29.97
CA GLY A 26 14.22 53.44 -29.16
C GLY A 26 13.27 52.82 -28.12
N ASP A 27 12.46 53.63 -27.44
CA ASP A 27 11.50 53.15 -26.44
C ASP A 27 10.29 52.46 -27.10
N ILE A 28 9.80 52.98 -28.23
CA ILE A 28 8.73 52.36 -29.01
C ILE A 28 9.21 51.06 -29.66
N GLU A 29 10.43 51.00 -30.17
CA GLU A 29 11.03 49.78 -30.73
C GLU A 29 11.22 48.69 -29.67
N ARG A 30 11.48 49.05 -28.41
CA ARG A 30 11.66 48.08 -27.31
C ARG A 30 10.35 47.54 -26.74
N VAL A 31 9.33 48.40 -26.60
CA VAL A 31 7.96 47.97 -26.26
C VAL A 31 7.36 47.19 -27.43
N ALA A 32 7.61 47.61 -28.67
CA ALA A 32 7.21 46.86 -29.86
C ALA A 32 7.98 45.54 -29.99
N ALA A 33 9.26 45.47 -29.63
CA ALA A 33 10.05 44.23 -29.65
C ALA A 33 9.60 43.25 -28.56
N SER A 34 9.36 43.70 -27.33
CA SER A 34 8.81 42.85 -26.28
C SER A 34 7.37 42.42 -26.59
N ALA A 35 6.53 43.31 -27.13
CA ALA A 35 5.20 42.96 -27.64
C ALA A 35 5.26 42.01 -28.84
N LEU A 36 6.24 42.15 -29.74
CA LEU A 36 6.46 41.24 -30.89
C LEU A 36 6.94 39.88 -30.44
N ILE A 37 7.83 39.79 -29.44
CA ILE A 37 8.29 38.52 -28.90
C ILE A 37 7.15 37.83 -28.15
N VAL A 38 6.39 38.58 -27.35
CA VAL A 38 5.18 38.05 -26.68
C VAL A 38 4.14 37.63 -27.72
N ALA A 39 3.90 38.42 -28.76
CA ALA A 39 2.98 38.08 -29.86
C ALA A 39 3.50 36.91 -30.71
N ALA A 40 4.81 36.74 -30.87
CA ALA A 40 5.42 35.62 -31.57
C ALA A 40 5.34 34.34 -30.72
N VAL A 41 5.56 34.42 -29.41
CA VAL A 41 5.39 33.30 -28.48
C VAL A 41 3.91 32.89 -28.40
N ILE A 42 3.00 33.86 -28.29
CA ILE A 42 1.55 33.61 -28.34
C ILE A 42 1.14 33.10 -29.73
N GLY A 43 1.71 33.62 -30.81
CA GLY A 43 1.44 33.22 -32.19
C GLY A 43 1.89 31.80 -32.50
N VAL A 44 3.12 31.43 -32.12
CA VAL A 44 3.64 30.05 -32.20
C VAL A 44 2.76 29.11 -31.37
N ARG A 45 2.29 29.56 -30.20
CA ARG A 45 1.42 28.78 -29.33
C ARG A 45 -0.01 28.62 -29.86
N ILE A 46 -0.60 29.67 -30.44
CA ILE A 46 -1.92 29.60 -31.10
C ILE A 46 -1.81 28.69 -32.32
N LEU A 47 -0.79 28.88 -33.16
CA LEU A 47 -0.55 28.08 -34.35
C LEU A 47 -0.35 26.60 -34.02
N THR A 48 0.37 26.29 -32.94
CA THR A 48 0.59 24.90 -32.51
C THR A 48 -0.61 24.31 -31.80
N SER A 49 -1.36 25.09 -31.01
CA SER A 49 -2.65 24.65 -30.44
C SER A 49 -3.70 24.41 -31.52
N TRP A 50 -3.64 25.16 -32.62
CA TRP A 50 -4.53 25.02 -33.78
C TRP A 50 -4.12 23.83 -34.64
N ALA A 51 -2.80 23.60 -34.83
CA ALA A 51 -2.28 22.38 -35.46
C ALA A 51 -2.66 21.12 -34.68
N LYS A 52 -2.56 21.16 -33.34
CA LYS A 52 -2.94 20.05 -32.45
C LYS A 52 -4.46 19.77 -32.43
N ARG A 53 -5.30 20.71 -32.88
CA ARG A 53 -6.76 20.54 -33.04
C ARG A 53 -7.17 20.02 -34.41
N ARG A 54 -6.26 20.02 -35.40
CA ARG A 54 -6.59 19.65 -36.79
C ARG A 54 -6.18 18.25 -37.21
N ASP A 55 -5.29 17.57 -36.48
CA ASP A 55 -4.77 16.27 -36.90
C ASP A 55 -5.08 15.14 -35.91
N ASP A 56 -6.09 14.34 -36.25
CA ASP A 56 -6.44 13.08 -35.59
C ASP A 56 -5.55 11.89 -36.02
N GLU A 57 -4.62 12.08 -36.97
CA GLU A 57 -3.86 10.97 -37.60
C GLU A 57 -2.34 10.92 -37.30
N LEU A 58 -1.82 11.70 -36.34
CA LEU A 58 -0.38 11.72 -36.04
C LEU A 58 0.03 10.65 -35.00
N SER A 59 1.10 9.92 -35.28
CA SER A 59 1.69 8.90 -34.39
C SER A 59 2.16 9.51 -33.06
N SER A 60 2.16 8.73 -31.98
CA SER A 60 2.48 9.17 -30.61
C SER A 60 3.80 9.96 -30.53
N THR A 61 4.83 9.46 -31.21
CA THR A 61 6.16 10.07 -31.37
C THR A 61 6.14 11.48 -31.98
N GLN A 62 5.28 11.74 -32.96
CA GLN A 62 5.18 13.05 -33.61
C GLN A 62 4.50 14.09 -32.71
N ARG A 63 3.52 13.68 -31.89
CA ARG A 63 2.88 14.55 -30.90
C ARG A 63 3.86 14.95 -29.79
N LEU A 64 4.76 14.04 -29.41
CA LEU A 64 5.82 14.29 -28.43
C LEU A 64 6.86 15.27 -28.95
N LEU A 65 7.36 15.05 -30.16
CA LEU A 65 8.27 15.99 -30.83
C LEU A 65 7.65 17.38 -31.00
N LEU A 66 6.35 17.46 -31.30
CA LEU A 66 5.64 18.73 -31.45
C LEU A 66 5.49 19.45 -30.10
N SER A 67 5.13 18.74 -29.01
CA SER A 67 5.06 19.33 -27.67
C SER A 67 6.43 19.72 -27.11
N ALA A 68 7.48 18.92 -27.36
CA ALA A 68 8.85 19.23 -27.00
C ALA A 68 9.40 20.41 -27.81
N ALA A 69 9.10 20.49 -29.11
CA ALA A 69 9.46 21.62 -29.96
C ALA A 69 8.76 22.91 -29.49
N VAL A 70 7.50 22.84 -29.09
CA VAL A 70 6.76 23.98 -28.54
C VAL A 70 7.29 24.41 -27.18
N GLY A 71 7.57 23.46 -26.28
CA GLY A 71 8.20 23.73 -24.99
C GLY A 71 9.58 24.37 -25.15
N THR A 72 10.39 23.84 -26.06
CA THR A 72 11.73 24.36 -26.38
C THR A 72 11.64 25.74 -27.02
N ALA A 73 10.74 25.96 -27.98
CA ALA A 73 10.51 27.26 -28.60
C ALA A 73 10.03 28.31 -27.58
N THR A 74 9.20 27.91 -26.62
CA THR A 74 8.73 28.80 -25.55
C THR A 74 9.84 29.12 -24.56
N ALA A 75 10.66 28.13 -24.17
CA ALA A 75 11.83 28.33 -23.32
C ALA A 75 12.89 29.21 -23.99
N VAL A 76 13.19 28.96 -25.28
CA VAL A 76 14.11 29.77 -26.08
C VAL A 76 13.56 31.19 -26.26
N GLY A 77 12.26 31.36 -26.49
CA GLY A 77 11.60 32.66 -26.57
C GLY A 77 11.71 33.44 -25.25
N ALA A 78 11.47 32.77 -24.11
CA ALA A 78 11.60 33.37 -22.79
C ALA A 78 13.05 33.72 -22.43
N ILE A 79 14.00 32.83 -22.71
CA ILE A 79 15.44 33.04 -22.50
C ILE A 79 15.95 34.17 -23.41
N SER A 80 15.49 34.23 -24.67
CA SER A 80 15.83 35.31 -25.60
C SER A 80 15.27 36.65 -25.12
N LEU A 81 14.09 36.67 -24.53
CA LEU A 81 13.51 37.87 -23.92
C LEU A 81 14.33 38.34 -22.70
N LEU A 82 14.82 37.42 -21.87
CA LEU A 82 15.73 37.71 -20.75
C LEU A 82 17.10 38.22 -21.21
N LEU A 83 17.69 37.62 -22.26
CA LEU A 83 19.01 38.01 -22.79
C LEU A 83 18.99 39.36 -23.50
N VAL A 84 17.89 39.69 -24.18
CA VAL A 84 17.68 41.03 -24.78
C VAL A 84 17.59 42.10 -23.68
N TRP A 85 17.04 41.75 -22.52
CA TRP A 85 16.87 42.66 -21.39
C TRP A 85 18.16 42.81 -20.56
N ASP A 86 18.90 41.73 -20.30
CA ASP A 86 20.21 41.73 -19.61
C ASP A 86 21.27 42.59 -20.33
N ARG A 87 21.24 42.60 -21.67
CA ARG A 87 22.16 43.41 -22.49
C ARG A 87 21.84 44.91 -22.49
N SER A 88 20.74 45.33 -21.87
CA SER A 88 20.34 46.74 -21.71
C SER A 88 20.83 47.39 -20.41
N GLY A 89 21.59 46.65 -19.58
CA GLY A 89 22.19 47.14 -18.34
C GLY A 89 23.19 48.31 -18.49
N ALA A 90 23.56 48.71 -19.71
CA ALA A 90 24.49 49.81 -19.95
C ALA A 90 23.85 51.22 -20.04
N LEU A 91 22.51 51.34 -19.93
CA LEU A 91 21.81 52.64 -19.97
C LEU A 91 20.82 52.86 -18.81
N LEU A 92 20.83 51.99 -17.79
CA LEU A 92 19.96 52.10 -16.60
C LEU A 92 20.48 53.07 -15.52
N ASP A 93 21.69 53.60 -15.66
CA ASP A 93 22.17 54.68 -14.78
C ASP A 93 21.55 56.04 -15.12
N ALA A 94 20.91 56.19 -16.29
CA ALA A 94 20.31 57.46 -16.73
C ALA A 94 18.80 57.60 -16.42
N TYR A 95 18.11 56.52 -16.01
CA TYR A 95 16.64 56.50 -15.84
C TYR A 95 16.23 56.41 -14.36
N ARG A 96 16.97 57.10 -13.49
CA ARG A 96 16.83 57.07 -12.02
C ARG A 96 15.62 57.84 -11.45
N SER A 97 14.55 58.04 -12.23
CA SER A 97 13.34 58.70 -11.72
C SER A 97 12.05 58.22 -12.41
N ALA A 98 11.48 57.12 -11.90
CA ALA A 98 10.03 56.97 -11.66
C ALA A 98 9.73 55.50 -11.32
N ALA A 99 9.03 55.29 -10.20
CA ALA A 99 8.53 54.00 -9.71
C ALA A 99 7.64 53.19 -10.70
N ILE A 100 7.40 53.71 -11.91
CA ILE A 100 6.54 53.12 -12.94
C ILE A 100 7.33 52.12 -13.82
N ALA A 101 8.65 52.30 -13.98
CA ALA A 101 9.49 51.40 -14.78
C ALA A 101 9.74 50.04 -14.09
N ASP A 102 9.91 50.04 -12.77
CA ASP A 102 10.10 48.81 -11.98
C ASP A 102 8.84 47.93 -12.00
N GLN A 103 7.65 48.55 -11.94
CA GLN A 103 6.41 47.80 -11.91
C GLN A 103 6.04 47.20 -13.28
N LEU A 104 6.31 47.91 -14.39
CA LEU A 104 6.14 47.36 -15.74
C LEU A 104 7.11 46.21 -16.01
N THR A 105 8.35 46.32 -15.54
CA THR A 105 9.35 45.25 -15.61
C THR A 105 8.88 44.01 -14.87
N ASN A 106 8.44 44.15 -13.62
CA ASN A 106 7.98 43.01 -12.80
C ASN A 106 6.75 42.33 -13.40
N VAL A 107 5.86 43.10 -14.04
CA VAL A 107 4.73 42.55 -14.81
C VAL A 107 5.20 41.74 -16.01
N VAL A 108 6.17 42.24 -16.79
CA VAL A 108 6.71 41.50 -17.94
C VAL A 108 7.39 40.21 -17.48
N ILE A 109 8.23 40.26 -16.44
CA ILE A 109 8.89 39.08 -15.88
C ILE A 109 7.85 38.07 -15.35
N ALA A 110 6.81 38.54 -14.65
CA ALA A 110 5.74 37.68 -14.17
C ALA A 110 4.97 36.97 -15.30
N VAL A 111 4.67 37.69 -16.38
CA VAL A 111 4.02 37.11 -17.58
C VAL A 111 4.92 36.07 -18.24
N VAL A 112 6.23 36.34 -18.35
CA VAL A 112 7.21 35.39 -18.90
C VAL A 112 7.31 34.15 -18.02
N LEU A 113 7.41 34.30 -16.70
CA LEU A 113 7.43 33.18 -15.75
C LEU A 113 6.17 32.33 -15.81
N LEU A 114 5.00 32.96 -15.90
CA LEU A 114 3.73 32.24 -16.05
C LEU A 114 3.65 31.51 -17.40
N ALA A 115 4.16 32.12 -18.47
CA ALA A 115 4.26 31.49 -19.77
C ALA A 115 5.19 30.26 -19.74
N ILE A 116 6.34 30.35 -19.07
CA ILE A 116 7.24 29.22 -18.82
C ILE A 116 6.53 28.14 -18.01
N ALA A 117 5.89 28.49 -16.89
CA ALA A 117 5.19 27.55 -16.02
C ALA A 117 4.09 26.77 -16.78
N TYR A 118 3.32 27.46 -17.63
CA TYR A 118 2.37 26.79 -18.51
C TYR A 118 3.08 25.88 -19.51
N ALA A 119 4.15 26.33 -20.15
CA ALA A 119 4.87 25.53 -21.15
C ALA A 119 5.46 24.26 -20.53
N VAL A 120 6.06 24.37 -19.34
CA VAL A 120 6.55 23.24 -18.55
C VAL A 120 5.41 22.27 -18.23
N THR A 121 4.25 22.78 -17.86
CA THR A 121 3.07 21.97 -17.53
C THR A 121 2.53 21.21 -18.76
N ASP A 122 2.45 21.85 -19.93
CA ASP A 122 2.00 21.19 -21.15
C ASP A 122 3.02 20.15 -21.62
N PHE A 123 4.31 20.45 -21.48
CA PHE A 123 5.40 19.51 -21.76
C PHE A 123 5.33 18.29 -20.83
N LEU A 124 5.28 18.48 -19.51
CA LEU A 124 5.15 17.38 -18.54
C LEU A 124 3.88 16.56 -18.79
N GLY A 125 2.75 17.21 -19.08
CA GLY A 125 1.51 16.53 -19.45
C GLY A 125 1.61 15.74 -20.76
N GLY A 126 2.49 16.13 -21.69
CA GLY A 126 2.83 15.34 -22.88
C GLY A 126 3.65 14.10 -22.53
N VAL A 127 4.68 14.28 -21.69
CA VAL A 127 5.56 13.18 -21.24
C VAL A 127 4.78 12.13 -20.44
N ILE A 128 3.91 12.56 -19.51
CA ILE A 128 3.08 11.65 -18.70
C ILE A 128 2.19 10.79 -19.60
N ARG A 129 1.55 11.39 -20.61
CA ARG A 129 0.69 10.68 -21.56
C ARG A 129 1.44 9.62 -22.37
N GLU A 130 2.65 9.92 -22.84
CA GLU A 130 3.42 8.94 -23.60
C GLU A 130 3.83 7.75 -22.72
N ILE A 131 4.35 8.03 -21.52
CA ILE A 131 4.77 6.98 -20.57
C ILE A 131 3.57 6.11 -20.18
N SER A 132 2.39 6.72 -20.00
CA SER A 132 1.16 6.02 -19.67
C SER A 132 0.63 5.19 -20.85
N ALA A 133 0.78 5.68 -22.10
CA ALA A 133 0.36 4.95 -23.29
C ALA A 133 1.18 3.68 -23.55
N GLU A 134 2.45 3.65 -23.16
CA GLU A 134 3.33 2.49 -23.29
C GLU A 134 3.19 1.49 -22.11
N SER A 135 2.63 1.91 -20.98
CA SER A 135 2.47 1.07 -19.80
C SER A 135 0.99 0.76 -19.52
N THR A 136 0.57 -0.49 -19.75
CA THR A 136 -0.77 -1.01 -19.39
C THR A 136 -1.06 -1.01 -17.87
N VAL A 137 -0.19 -0.39 -17.08
CA VAL A 137 -0.16 -0.42 -15.62
C VAL A 137 -0.83 0.83 -15.02
N LEU A 138 -0.87 1.95 -15.75
CA LEU A 138 -1.49 3.19 -15.30
C LEU A 138 -2.92 3.29 -15.81
N THR A 139 -3.86 3.43 -14.88
CA THR A 139 -5.27 3.71 -15.22
C THR A 139 -5.44 5.17 -15.61
N ASP A 140 -6.42 5.48 -16.48
CA ASP A 140 -6.75 6.85 -16.89
C ASP A 140 -6.92 7.81 -15.70
N HIS A 141 -7.44 7.27 -14.58
CA HIS A 141 -7.61 8.04 -13.34
C HIS A 141 -6.27 8.43 -12.71
N GLN A 142 -5.28 7.53 -12.67
CA GLN A 142 -3.96 7.82 -12.12
C GLN A 142 -3.22 8.87 -12.96
N GLU A 143 -3.36 8.81 -14.28
CA GLU A 143 -2.76 9.79 -15.19
C GLU A 143 -3.29 11.21 -14.92
N GLU A 144 -4.61 11.35 -14.81
CA GLU A 144 -5.25 12.64 -14.55
C GLU A 144 -4.90 13.17 -13.14
N VAL A 145 -4.76 12.29 -12.14
CA VAL A 145 -4.31 12.69 -10.79
C VAL A 145 -2.88 13.21 -10.83
N VAL A 146 -1.95 12.51 -11.48
CA VAL A 146 -0.55 12.95 -11.61
C VAL A 146 -0.45 14.27 -12.35
N ARG A 147 -1.22 14.45 -13.42
CA ARG A 147 -1.29 15.69 -14.19
C ARG A 147 -1.80 16.86 -13.34
N ARG A 148 -2.88 16.67 -12.59
CA ARG A 148 -3.43 17.71 -11.69
C ARG A 148 -2.48 18.07 -10.56
N LEU A 149 -1.82 17.08 -9.96
CA LEU A 149 -0.81 17.33 -8.93
C LEU A 149 0.40 18.09 -9.49
N THR A 150 0.84 17.75 -10.69
CA THR A 150 1.90 18.47 -11.40
C THR A 150 1.51 19.92 -11.66
N GLN A 151 0.30 20.14 -12.21
CA GLN A 151 -0.25 21.48 -12.45
C GLN A 151 -0.32 22.31 -11.17
N LEU A 152 -0.88 21.74 -10.11
CA LEU A 152 -0.98 22.39 -8.82
C LEU A 152 0.40 22.79 -8.29
N THR A 153 1.38 21.89 -8.36
CA THR A 153 2.74 22.14 -7.87
C THR A 153 3.44 23.24 -8.67
N VAL A 154 3.42 23.14 -10.00
CA VAL A 154 4.09 24.11 -10.89
C VAL A 154 3.46 25.49 -10.78
N TYR A 155 2.12 25.58 -10.77
CA TYR A 155 1.44 26.87 -10.63
C TYR A 155 1.56 27.47 -9.24
N THR A 156 1.55 26.66 -8.18
CA THR A 156 1.80 27.18 -6.81
C THR A 156 3.20 27.74 -6.70
N PHE A 157 4.21 27.06 -7.25
CA PHE A 157 5.58 27.54 -7.26
C PHE A 157 5.73 28.82 -8.10
N ALA A 158 5.17 28.84 -9.32
CA ALA A 158 5.19 30.02 -10.18
C ALA A 158 4.50 31.22 -9.52
N LEU A 159 3.36 30.99 -8.86
CA LEU A 159 2.65 32.02 -8.10
C LEU A 159 3.52 32.58 -6.97
N LEU A 160 4.20 31.72 -6.21
CA LEU A 160 5.07 32.15 -5.12
C LEU A 160 6.20 33.05 -5.64
N VAL A 161 6.84 32.66 -6.74
CA VAL A 161 7.88 33.47 -7.40
C VAL A 161 7.31 34.80 -7.89
N VAL A 162 6.14 34.79 -8.55
CA VAL A 162 5.48 36.00 -9.04
C VAL A 162 5.14 36.95 -7.90
N VAL A 163 4.54 36.46 -6.81
CA VAL A 163 4.23 37.28 -5.63
C VAL A 163 5.51 37.87 -5.03
N GLY A 164 6.61 37.10 -5.04
CA GLY A 164 7.94 37.55 -4.64
C GLY A 164 8.47 38.74 -5.43
N LEU A 165 8.08 38.91 -6.70
CA LEU A 165 8.50 40.06 -7.53
C LEU A 165 7.77 41.35 -7.16
N PHE A 166 6.59 41.25 -6.53
CA PHE A 166 5.75 42.41 -6.17
C PHE A 166 5.83 42.77 -4.68
N THR A 167 6.73 42.12 -3.93
CA THR A 167 6.84 42.32 -2.48
C THR A 167 8.30 42.47 -2.05
N ASP A 168 8.55 43.45 -1.18
CA ASP A 168 9.88 43.62 -0.56
C ASP A 168 10.11 42.61 0.58
N ASN A 169 9.04 41.98 1.09
CA ASN A 169 9.09 41.04 2.22
C ASN A 169 8.91 39.58 1.78
N VAL A 170 9.82 39.12 0.92
CA VAL A 170 9.93 37.72 0.53
C VAL A 170 10.08 36.81 1.76
N GLY A 171 10.73 37.29 2.82
CA GLY A 171 10.89 36.58 4.09
C GLY A 171 9.56 36.15 4.73
N GLY A 172 8.57 37.04 4.80
CA GLY A 172 7.25 36.73 5.36
C GLY A 172 6.49 35.65 4.57
N LEU A 173 6.60 35.67 3.24
CA LEU A 173 6.03 34.64 2.37
C LEU A 173 6.71 33.29 2.56
N LEU A 174 8.04 33.29 2.69
CA LEU A 174 8.80 32.07 2.97
C LEU A 174 8.46 31.49 4.34
N VAL A 175 8.25 32.33 5.36
CA VAL A 175 7.80 31.87 6.69
C VAL A 175 6.41 31.24 6.61
N GLY A 176 5.44 31.89 5.94
CA GLY A 176 4.10 31.34 5.74
C GLY A 176 4.09 30.05 4.93
N ALA A 177 4.87 29.99 3.84
CA ALA A 177 5.04 28.80 3.02
C ALA A 177 5.73 27.66 3.80
N GLY A 178 6.72 27.98 4.64
CA GLY A 178 7.38 27.02 5.52
C GLY A 178 6.42 26.42 6.53
N PHE A 179 5.59 27.25 7.18
CA PHE A 179 4.55 26.77 8.10
C PHE A 179 3.52 25.88 7.38
N LEU A 180 3.04 26.30 6.22
CA LEU A 180 2.11 25.51 5.40
C LEU A 180 2.74 24.17 5.01
N GLY A 181 4.02 24.17 4.62
CA GLY A 181 4.78 22.97 4.31
C GLY A 181 4.87 21.99 5.49
N ILE A 182 5.06 22.49 6.73
CA ILE A 182 5.04 21.65 7.94
C ILE A 182 3.67 21.01 8.14
N VAL A 183 2.58 21.77 7.99
CA VAL A 183 1.21 21.27 8.15
C VAL A 183 0.89 20.20 7.10
N VAL A 184 1.21 20.47 5.84
CA VAL A 184 1.01 19.50 4.74
C VAL A 184 1.90 18.26 4.94
N GLY A 185 3.15 18.43 5.37
CA GLY A 185 4.07 17.33 5.65
C GLY A 185 3.60 16.44 6.80
N MET A 186 3.09 17.04 7.88
CA MET A 186 2.47 16.32 9.00
C MET A 186 1.26 15.51 8.53
N ALA A 187 0.41 16.09 7.68
CA ALA A 187 -0.74 15.39 7.12
C ALA A 187 -0.32 14.24 6.18
N ALA A 188 0.74 14.41 5.40
CA ALA A 188 1.24 13.40 4.44
C ALA A 188 2.13 12.32 5.08
N ARG A 189 2.51 12.46 6.35
CA ARG A 189 3.47 11.58 7.03
C ARG A 189 3.13 10.10 6.89
N GLN A 190 1.86 9.73 7.05
CA GLN A 190 1.42 8.33 7.01
C GLN A 190 1.58 7.74 5.60
N THR A 191 1.14 8.46 4.57
CA THR A 191 1.27 8.03 3.17
C THR A 191 2.74 7.88 2.75
N LEU A 192 3.58 8.87 3.09
CA LEU A 192 5.01 8.79 2.83
C LEU A 192 5.68 7.61 3.58
N GLY A 193 5.25 7.35 4.81
CA GLY A 193 5.70 6.22 5.61
C GLY A 193 5.45 4.87 4.94
N ALA A 194 4.25 4.68 4.37
CA ALA A 194 3.87 3.47 3.63
C ALA A 194 4.65 3.32 2.31
N ILE A 195 4.86 4.40 1.56
CA ILE A 195 5.66 4.40 0.33
C ILE A 195 7.11 3.99 0.62
N LEU A 196 7.74 4.63 1.61
CA LEU A 196 9.11 4.29 2.02
C LEU A 196 9.19 2.86 2.55
N ALA A 197 8.14 2.36 3.19
CA ALA A 197 8.05 0.96 3.60
C ALA A 197 8.02 0.00 2.42
N GLY A 198 7.21 0.30 1.41
CA GLY A 198 7.18 -0.49 0.18
C GLY A 198 8.55 -0.57 -0.47
N PHE A 199 9.25 0.56 -0.63
CA PHE A 199 10.61 0.56 -1.19
C PHE A 199 11.59 -0.28 -0.39
N VAL A 200 11.57 -0.16 0.94
CA VAL A 200 12.43 -0.99 1.81
C VAL A 200 12.10 -2.46 1.65
N LEU A 201 10.82 -2.85 1.71
CA LEU A 201 10.38 -4.25 1.56
C LEU A 201 10.79 -4.82 0.19
N MET A 202 10.61 -4.08 -0.90
CA MET A 202 11.00 -4.50 -2.25
C MET A 202 12.52 -4.65 -2.40
N PHE A 203 13.30 -3.83 -1.70
CA PHE A 203 14.77 -3.87 -1.78
C PHE A 203 15.38 -4.93 -0.86
N SER A 204 14.96 -4.98 0.41
CA SER A 204 15.49 -5.93 1.40
C SER A 204 14.89 -7.33 1.25
N ARG A 205 13.76 -7.46 0.56
CA ARG A 205 13.06 -8.71 0.24
C ARG A 205 12.96 -9.67 1.42
N PRO A 206 12.37 -9.26 2.56
CA PRO A 206 12.21 -10.17 3.71
C PRO A 206 11.30 -11.36 3.38
N PHE A 207 10.39 -11.18 2.43
CA PHE A 207 9.53 -12.17 1.78
C PHE A 207 9.34 -11.77 0.30
N GLU A 208 8.95 -12.72 -0.54
CA GLU A 208 8.68 -12.52 -1.96
C GLU A 208 7.22 -12.87 -2.31
N VAL A 209 6.78 -12.47 -3.50
CA VAL A 209 5.45 -12.87 -4.00
C VAL A 209 5.42 -14.39 -4.17
N GLY A 210 4.41 -15.04 -3.59
CA GLY A 210 4.27 -16.48 -3.52
C GLY A 210 4.70 -17.09 -2.17
N ASP A 211 5.40 -16.34 -1.31
CA ASP A 211 5.74 -16.81 0.03
C ASP A 211 4.51 -16.89 0.92
N TRP A 212 4.50 -17.89 1.80
CA TRP A 212 3.51 -18.01 2.87
C TRP A 212 4.05 -17.35 4.13
N VAL A 213 3.39 -16.27 4.52
CA VAL A 213 3.81 -15.41 5.62
C VAL A 213 2.68 -15.16 6.59
N GLU A 214 3.05 -14.81 7.80
CA GLU A 214 2.17 -14.31 8.84
C GLU A 214 2.68 -12.93 9.28
N VAL A 215 1.78 -11.96 9.24
CA VAL A 215 2.05 -10.55 9.54
C VAL A 215 0.99 -10.07 10.53
N GLY A 216 1.38 -9.87 11.78
CA GLY A 216 0.42 -9.62 12.86
C GLY A 216 -0.55 -10.79 13.00
N ASP A 217 -1.86 -10.51 12.99
CA ASP A 217 -2.92 -11.52 13.09
C ASP A 217 -3.35 -12.09 11.73
N HIS A 218 -2.69 -11.69 10.64
CA HIS A 218 -3.05 -12.10 9.29
C HIS A 218 -2.04 -13.10 8.72
N GLU A 219 -2.54 -14.25 8.31
CA GLU A 219 -1.75 -15.31 7.69
C GLU A 219 -2.20 -15.53 6.23
N GLY A 220 -1.26 -15.67 5.31
CA GLY A 220 -1.60 -15.96 3.91
C GLY A 220 -0.41 -16.03 2.96
N THR A 221 -0.70 -16.33 1.71
CA THR A 221 0.30 -16.27 0.64
C THR A 221 0.36 -14.86 0.06
N VAL A 222 1.56 -14.30 -0.06
CA VAL A 222 1.80 -12.98 -0.66
C VAL A 222 1.42 -13.04 -2.13
N THR A 223 0.45 -12.22 -2.54
CA THR A 223 0.00 -12.14 -3.93
C THR A 223 0.62 -10.98 -4.68
N GLU A 224 0.82 -9.85 -3.99
CA GLU A 224 1.38 -8.65 -4.59
C GLU A 224 1.99 -7.75 -3.52
N ILE A 225 3.11 -7.11 -3.87
CA ILE A 225 3.71 -6.03 -3.09
C ILE A 225 3.63 -4.77 -3.94
N SER A 226 2.68 -3.88 -3.62
CA SER A 226 2.52 -2.58 -4.27
C SER A 226 3.34 -1.51 -3.53
N ILE A 227 3.39 -0.29 -4.07
CA ILE A 227 4.17 0.82 -3.48
C ILE A 227 3.72 1.14 -2.05
N MET A 228 2.41 1.10 -1.77
CA MET A 228 1.85 1.50 -0.47
C MET A 228 1.29 0.34 0.36
N SER A 229 1.00 -0.80 -0.26
CA SER A 229 0.33 -1.93 0.40
C SER A 229 0.86 -3.27 -0.07
N THR A 230 0.78 -4.26 0.80
CA THR A 230 1.04 -5.67 0.51
C THR A 230 -0.28 -6.44 0.58
N ARG A 231 -0.53 -7.31 -0.40
CA ARG A 231 -1.75 -8.13 -0.47
C ARG A 231 -1.45 -9.59 -0.17
N LEU A 232 -2.12 -10.13 0.82
CA LEU A 232 -2.07 -11.55 1.20
C LEU A 232 -3.36 -12.24 0.77
N ARG A 233 -3.26 -13.51 0.37
CA ARG A 233 -4.41 -14.40 0.19
C ARG A 233 -4.46 -15.40 1.33
N SER A 234 -5.51 -15.32 2.14
CA SER A 234 -5.77 -16.28 3.21
C SER A 234 -6.02 -17.68 2.66
N PHE A 235 -5.95 -18.69 3.52
CA PHE A 235 -6.31 -20.06 3.17
C PHE A 235 -7.76 -20.16 2.66
N ASP A 236 -8.67 -19.35 3.22
CA ASP A 236 -10.09 -19.28 2.85
C ASP A 236 -10.34 -18.54 1.53
N GLY A 237 -9.29 -18.03 0.88
CA GLY A 237 -9.37 -17.32 -0.40
C GLY A 237 -9.62 -15.83 -0.30
N GLU A 238 -9.76 -15.28 0.91
CA GLU A 238 -9.90 -13.85 1.16
C GLU A 238 -8.62 -13.08 0.79
N VAL A 239 -8.78 -11.84 0.32
CA VAL A 239 -7.66 -10.93 0.01
C VAL A 239 -7.51 -9.90 1.11
N VAL A 240 -6.46 -10.04 1.92
CA VAL A 240 -6.12 -9.11 3.00
C VAL A 240 -5.14 -8.07 2.44
N THR A 241 -5.49 -6.79 2.55
CA THR A 241 -4.62 -5.68 2.10
C THR A 241 -4.06 -4.95 3.31
N LEU A 242 -2.74 -4.97 3.45
CA LEU A 242 -2.03 -4.39 4.58
C LEU A 242 -1.19 -3.19 4.12
N PRO A 243 -1.26 -2.03 4.80
CA PRO A 243 -0.33 -0.94 4.57
C PRO A 243 1.11 -1.38 4.81
N ASN A 244 2.03 -1.03 3.92
CA ASN A 244 3.41 -1.48 4.00
C ASN A 244 4.13 -1.02 5.28
N ASP A 245 3.75 0.13 5.83
CA ASP A 245 4.28 0.63 7.10
C ASP A 245 3.89 -0.26 8.27
N THR A 246 2.68 -0.83 8.26
CA THR A 246 2.20 -1.81 9.25
C THR A 246 2.93 -3.14 9.10
N VAL A 247 3.12 -3.61 7.86
CA VAL A 247 3.87 -4.85 7.59
C VAL A 247 5.32 -4.73 8.08
N ARG A 248 5.97 -3.59 7.83
CA ARG A 248 7.36 -3.36 8.22
C ARG A 248 7.54 -3.15 9.72
N SER A 249 6.56 -2.54 10.40
CA SER A 249 6.65 -2.28 11.84
C SER A 249 6.30 -3.52 12.69
N GLY A 250 5.51 -4.44 12.15
CA GLY A 250 5.13 -5.68 12.80
C GLY A 250 6.19 -6.79 12.74
N SER A 251 5.93 -7.87 13.48
CA SER A 251 6.67 -9.13 13.33
C SER A 251 6.25 -9.82 12.04
N ILE A 252 7.23 -10.26 11.26
CA ILE A 252 7.02 -11.01 10.01
C ILE A 252 7.52 -12.43 10.26
N ILE A 253 6.62 -13.41 10.21
CA ILE A 253 6.95 -14.82 10.32
C ILE A 253 6.85 -15.44 8.94
N ASP A 254 7.99 -15.80 8.38
CA ASP A 254 8.07 -16.50 7.10
C ASP A 254 8.00 -18.02 7.32
N ARG A 255 7.02 -18.66 6.69
CA ARG A 255 6.78 -20.11 6.81
C ARG A 255 7.28 -20.91 5.61
N SER A 256 7.61 -20.28 4.48
CA SER A 256 7.98 -20.96 3.21
C SER A 256 9.45 -20.89 2.83
N ARG A 257 10.16 -19.81 3.14
CA ARG A 257 11.49 -19.47 2.60
C ARG A 257 12.57 -20.49 2.92
N ARG A 258 12.49 -21.16 4.07
CA ARG A 258 13.46 -22.21 4.42
C ARG A 258 13.19 -23.55 3.73
N ASN A 259 12.14 -23.63 2.92
CA ASN A 259 11.65 -24.83 2.24
C ASN A 259 11.31 -26.02 3.15
N ARG A 260 11.15 -25.75 4.45
CA ARG A 260 10.83 -26.73 5.48
C ARG A 260 10.13 -26.06 6.65
N LEU A 261 9.06 -26.69 7.14
CA LEU A 261 8.28 -26.22 8.28
C LEU A 261 8.14 -27.35 9.29
N ARG A 262 8.42 -27.07 10.57
CA ARG A 262 8.21 -28.03 11.64
C ARG A 262 6.74 -28.00 12.08
N ILE A 263 6.13 -29.17 12.16
CA ILE A 263 4.79 -29.38 12.70
C ILE A 263 4.92 -30.21 13.98
N GLU A 264 4.06 -29.93 14.96
CA GLU A 264 3.92 -30.72 16.17
C GLU A 264 2.48 -31.22 16.28
N VAL A 265 2.32 -32.51 16.52
CA VAL A 265 1.04 -33.17 16.78
C VAL A 265 1.11 -33.78 18.17
N GLU A 266 0.06 -33.58 18.96
CA GLU A 266 -0.06 -34.15 20.30
C GLU A 266 -0.99 -35.37 20.26
N VAL A 267 -0.56 -36.46 20.90
CA VAL A 267 -1.37 -37.67 21.08
C VAL A 267 -1.30 -38.12 22.54
N GLY A 268 -2.45 -38.45 23.12
CA GLY A 268 -2.54 -38.99 24.48
C GLY A 268 -2.50 -40.51 24.45
N VAL A 269 -1.68 -41.11 25.31
CA VAL A 269 -1.63 -42.56 25.55
C VAL A 269 -1.96 -42.88 27.00
N ASP A 270 -2.52 -44.07 27.23
CA ASP A 270 -2.89 -44.52 28.58
C ASP A 270 -1.68 -44.59 29.52
N TYR A 271 -1.87 -44.26 30.80
CA TYR A 271 -0.81 -44.28 31.82
C TYR A 271 -0.16 -45.65 32.05
N ALA A 272 -0.84 -46.73 31.71
CA ALA A 272 -0.29 -48.09 31.77
C ALA A 272 0.58 -48.44 30.56
N THR A 273 0.61 -47.59 29.52
CA THR A 273 1.38 -47.81 28.30
C THR A 273 2.88 -47.59 28.53
N ASP A 274 3.71 -48.45 27.92
CA ASP A 274 5.15 -48.21 27.79
C ASP A 274 5.39 -46.98 26.87
N ILE A 275 5.88 -45.90 27.47
CA ILE A 275 6.01 -44.59 26.84
C ILE A 275 7.06 -44.63 25.72
N GLU A 276 8.18 -45.30 25.95
CA GLU A 276 9.26 -45.44 24.97
C GLU A 276 8.79 -46.24 23.75
N ARG A 277 8.03 -47.32 23.97
CA ARG A 277 7.41 -48.09 22.88
C ARG A 277 6.41 -47.24 22.11
N ALA A 278 5.53 -46.51 22.81
CA ALA A 278 4.55 -45.65 22.16
C ALA A 278 5.22 -44.54 21.35
N ALA A 279 6.28 -43.92 21.87
CA ALA A 279 7.06 -42.92 21.14
C ALA A 279 7.64 -43.47 19.82
N ALA A 280 8.23 -44.67 19.85
CA ALA A 280 8.81 -45.31 18.66
C ALA A 280 7.73 -45.60 17.58
N VAL A 281 6.57 -46.13 17.99
CA VAL A 281 5.46 -46.40 17.07
C VAL A 281 4.97 -45.12 16.39
N VAL A 282 4.83 -44.03 17.15
CA VAL A 282 4.35 -42.76 16.59
C VAL A 282 5.41 -42.08 15.70
N GLU A 283 6.70 -42.21 16.01
CA GLU A 283 7.79 -41.76 15.14
C GLU A 283 7.79 -42.50 13.79
N GLU A 284 7.67 -43.82 13.81
CA GLU A 284 7.60 -44.65 12.60
C GLU A 284 6.36 -44.35 11.75
N ALA A 285 5.20 -44.23 12.40
CA ALA A 285 3.94 -43.88 11.74
C ALA A 285 4.04 -42.57 10.94
N VAL A 286 4.68 -41.56 11.52
CA VAL A 286 4.86 -40.24 10.89
C VAL A 286 5.95 -40.26 9.81
N ALA A 287 7.01 -41.07 9.99
CA ALA A 287 8.07 -41.19 8.99
C ALA A 287 7.56 -41.74 7.65
N GLY A 288 6.50 -42.57 7.67
CA GLY A 288 5.86 -43.11 6.47
C GLY A 288 4.92 -42.15 5.72
N VAL A 289 4.65 -40.95 6.26
CA VAL A 289 3.67 -40.02 5.70
C VAL A 289 4.25 -39.22 4.52
N GLU A 290 3.47 -39.10 3.44
CA GLU A 290 3.83 -38.28 2.29
C GLU A 290 4.11 -36.81 2.69
N ASP A 291 5.07 -36.16 2.03
CA ASP A 291 5.55 -34.80 2.28
C ASP A 291 6.36 -34.58 3.58
N VAL A 292 6.42 -35.55 4.50
CA VAL A 292 7.34 -35.51 5.64
C VAL A 292 8.79 -35.59 5.14
N ALA A 293 9.67 -34.83 5.76
CA ALA A 293 11.09 -34.82 5.44
C ALA A 293 11.79 -36.01 6.11
N GLU A 294 12.65 -36.70 5.36
CA GLU A 294 13.49 -37.79 5.88
C GLU A 294 14.53 -37.28 6.89
N MET A 295 15.02 -36.04 6.71
CA MET A 295 15.96 -35.39 7.64
C MET A 295 15.58 -33.93 7.89
N PRO A 296 15.46 -33.49 9.15
CA PRO A 296 15.54 -34.28 10.39
C PRO A 296 14.40 -35.30 10.52
N GLU A 297 14.70 -36.44 11.14
CA GLU A 297 13.72 -37.50 11.42
C GLU A 297 12.63 -37.01 12.39
N PRO A 298 11.42 -37.59 12.33
CA PRO A 298 10.40 -37.38 13.34
C PRO A 298 10.95 -37.68 14.74
N ASN A 299 10.55 -36.87 15.72
CA ASN A 299 10.92 -37.08 17.10
C ASN A 299 9.71 -36.90 18.03
N ALA A 300 9.40 -37.94 18.79
CA ALA A 300 8.41 -37.97 19.83
C ALA A 300 9.05 -37.67 21.18
N VAL A 301 8.41 -36.79 21.95
CA VAL A 301 8.81 -36.50 23.32
C VAL A 301 7.60 -36.54 24.23
N THR A 302 7.80 -37.03 25.45
CA THR A 302 6.79 -36.89 26.52
C THR A 302 6.67 -35.42 26.88
N LYS A 303 5.54 -34.80 26.53
CA LYS A 303 5.34 -33.37 26.67
C LYS A 303 4.82 -33.00 28.05
N ARG A 304 3.83 -33.74 28.52
CA ARG A 304 3.18 -33.54 29.83
C ARG A 304 2.37 -34.76 30.24
N PHE A 305 2.09 -34.83 31.53
CA PHE A 305 1.10 -35.74 32.12
C PHE A 305 -0.21 -34.96 32.27
N ASP A 306 -1.30 -35.44 31.67
CA ASP A 306 -2.63 -34.81 31.66
C ASP A 306 -3.62 -35.60 32.53
N ASP A 307 -4.83 -35.09 32.74
CA ASP A 307 -5.80 -35.68 33.70
C ASP A 307 -6.10 -37.18 33.49
N SER A 308 -6.01 -37.67 32.24
CA SER A 308 -6.35 -39.06 31.89
C SER A 308 -5.39 -39.69 30.90
N ALA A 309 -4.30 -39.02 30.52
CA ALA A 309 -3.37 -39.49 29.51
C ALA A 309 -1.94 -38.95 29.72
N VAL A 310 -0.95 -39.71 29.27
CA VAL A 310 0.39 -39.21 29.02
C VAL A 310 0.43 -38.60 27.61
N VAL A 311 0.73 -37.31 27.49
CA VAL A 311 0.72 -36.61 26.19
C VAL A 311 2.10 -36.68 25.54
N LEU A 312 2.17 -37.36 24.40
CA LEU A 312 3.33 -37.39 23.52
C LEU A 312 3.19 -36.27 22.49
N GLY A 313 4.24 -35.45 22.34
CA GLY A 313 4.36 -34.45 21.29
C GLY A 313 5.29 -34.94 20.20
N VAL A 314 4.75 -35.22 19.01
CA VAL A 314 5.53 -35.71 17.87
C VAL A 314 5.80 -34.58 16.89
N ARG A 315 7.09 -34.32 16.69
CA ARG A 315 7.61 -33.22 15.90
C ARG A 315 8.23 -33.76 14.63
N TYR A 316 7.82 -33.21 13.50
CA TYR A 316 8.36 -33.60 12.20
C TYR A 316 8.41 -32.40 11.27
N TRP A 317 9.21 -32.49 10.22
CA TRP A 317 9.36 -31.43 9.22
C TRP A 317 8.63 -31.79 7.94
N ILE A 318 7.99 -30.82 7.30
CA ILE A 318 7.41 -30.99 5.96
C ILE A 318 8.23 -30.23 4.92
N ARG A 319 8.33 -30.77 3.69
CA ARG A 319 9.07 -30.14 2.59
C ARG A 319 8.17 -29.23 1.75
N ASN A 320 8.71 -28.11 1.28
CA ASN A 320 8.00 -27.16 0.40
C ASN A 320 6.63 -26.76 0.97
N PRO A 321 6.62 -26.17 2.18
CA PRO A 321 5.41 -25.95 2.94
C PRO A 321 4.49 -24.95 2.22
N SER A 322 3.21 -25.26 2.26
CA SER A 322 2.11 -24.36 1.89
C SER A 322 0.99 -24.59 2.89
N MET A 323 0.09 -23.62 3.04
CA MET A 323 -1.08 -23.74 3.93
C MET A 323 -1.83 -25.06 3.71
N ARG A 324 -2.10 -25.42 2.44
CA ARG A 324 -2.81 -26.66 2.09
C ARG A 324 -2.00 -27.92 2.38
N LYS A 325 -0.69 -27.89 2.14
CA LYS A 325 0.20 -29.02 2.43
C LYS A 325 0.28 -29.27 3.93
N ARG A 326 0.47 -28.22 4.74
CA ARG A 326 0.46 -28.32 6.21
C ARG A 326 -0.76 -29.10 6.70
N TRP A 327 -1.96 -28.69 6.31
CA TRP A 327 -3.19 -29.34 6.75
C TRP A 327 -3.32 -30.78 6.26
N ARG A 328 -3.00 -31.06 4.99
CA ARG A 328 -3.04 -32.42 4.44
C ARG A 328 -2.06 -33.36 5.16
N THR A 329 -0.80 -32.96 5.30
CA THR A 329 0.22 -33.78 5.96
C THR A 329 -0.07 -33.97 7.44
N GLN A 330 -0.59 -32.95 8.13
CA GLN A 330 -1.01 -33.07 9.52
C GLN A 330 -2.16 -34.06 9.70
N THR A 331 -3.16 -34.02 8.82
CA THR A 331 -4.28 -34.97 8.83
C THR A 331 -3.81 -36.39 8.54
N ALA A 332 -2.93 -36.56 7.54
CA ALA A 332 -2.36 -37.86 7.20
C ALA A 332 -1.53 -38.44 8.36
N ALA A 333 -0.73 -37.61 9.03
CA ALA A 333 0.01 -37.99 10.22
C ALA A 333 -0.92 -38.43 11.35
N MET A 334 -1.94 -37.64 11.71
CA MET A 334 -2.89 -38.04 12.76
C MET A 334 -3.57 -39.38 12.46
N ASN A 335 -3.96 -39.63 11.20
CA ASN A 335 -4.58 -40.89 10.81
C ASN A 335 -3.62 -42.08 10.88
N ALA A 336 -2.36 -41.90 10.44
CA ALA A 336 -1.32 -42.93 10.53
C ALA A 336 -1.01 -43.26 11.99
N ILE A 337 -0.83 -42.24 12.83
CA ILE A 337 -0.60 -42.39 14.27
C ILE A 337 -1.73 -43.20 14.92
N LYS A 338 -2.99 -42.84 14.63
CA LYS A 338 -4.14 -43.55 15.18
C LYS A 338 -4.14 -45.03 14.76
N ALA A 339 -3.95 -45.30 13.46
CA ALA A 339 -3.98 -46.66 12.93
C ALA A 339 -2.87 -47.53 13.54
N ASP A 340 -1.65 -47.00 13.66
CA ASP A 340 -0.50 -47.77 14.13
C ASP A 340 -0.59 -48.01 15.64
N LEU A 341 -1.02 -47.02 16.44
CA LEU A 341 -1.29 -47.20 17.86
C LEU A 341 -2.37 -48.28 18.10
N GLU A 342 -3.46 -48.27 17.32
CA GLU A 342 -4.52 -49.29 17.39
C GLU A 342 -3.98 -50.69 17.03
N SER A 343 -3.11 -50.79 16.03
CA SER A 343 -2.52 -52.07 15.59
C SER A 343 -1.55 -52.67 16.63
N GLU A 344 -0.85 -51.82 17.37
CA GLU A 344 0.11 -52.21 18.42
C GLU A 344 -0.56 -52.43 19.79
N GLY A 345 -1.88 -52.22 19.87
CA GLY A 345 -2.67 -52.37 21.09
C GLY A 345 -2.47 -51.25 22.11
N ILE A 346 -1.99 -50.08 21.67
CA ILE A 346 -1.81 -48.90 22.51
C ILE A 346 -3.12 -48.13 22.57
N VAL A 347 -3.65 -47.95 23.78
CA VAL A 347 -4.95 -47.33 24.00
C VAL A 347 -4.81 -45.80 24.04
N ILE A 348 -5.61 -45.12 23.23
CA ILE A 348 -5.89 -43.68 23.37
C ILE A 348 -7.04 -43.55 24.38
N PRO A 349 -6.78 -43.08 25.61
CA PRO A 349 -7.76 -43.16 26.69
C PRO A 349 -8.89 -42.14 26.53
N PHE A 350 -10.09 -42.54 26.91
CA PHE A 350 -11.17 -41.59 27.22
C PHE A 350 -10.90 -40.90 28.56
N PRO A 351 -11.57 -39.78 28.87
CA PRO A 351 -11.52 -39.17 30.20
C PRO A 351 -11.84 -40.20 31.30
N GLN A 352 -10.94 -40.34 32.27
CA GLN A 352 -11.03 -41.28 33.39
C GLN A 352 -11.55 -40.58 34.64
N GLN A 353 -12.40 -41.26 35.41
CA GLN A 353 -12.85 -40.80 36.72
C GLN A 353 -12.81 -41.94 37.73
N THR A 354 -12.18 -41.68 38.88
CA THR A 354 -12.19 -42.62 40.00
C THR A 354 -13.32 -42.23 40.95
N LEU A 355 -14.35 -43.07 41.04
CA LEU A 355 -15.42 -42.93 42.02
C LEU A 355 -15.03 -43.67 43.31
N SER A 356 -15.03 -42.97 44.43
CA SER A 356 -14.81 -43.56 45.75
C SER A 356 -15.99 -43.22 46.68
N ALA A 357 -16.55 -44.24 47.35
CA ALA A 357 -17.56 -44.04 48.38
C ALA A 357 -16.87 -43.70 49.71
N ARG A 358 -17.41 -42.70 50.43
CA ARG A 358 -16.80 -42.15 51.66
C ARG A 358 -17.05 -43.01 52.91
N GLU A 359 -18.01 -43.94 52.86
CA GLU A 359 -18.33 -44.84 53.98
C GLU A 359 -18.22 -46.32 53.57
N PRO A 360 -17.62 -47.18 54.43
CA PRO A 360 -17.37 -48.59 54.12
C PRO A 360 -18.63 -49.47 54.03
N ASP A 361 -19.81 -48.98 54.46
CA ASP A 361 -21.08 -49.73 54.47
C ASP A 361 -22.17 -49.18 53.52
N THR A 362 -21.94 -48.03 52.87
CA THR A 362 -22.80 -47.63 51.74
C THR A 362 -22.23 -48.22 50.47
N SER A 363 -22.92 -49.22 49.93
CA SER A 363 -22.72 -49.66 48.55
C SER A 363 -22.64 -48.42 47.67
N GLY A 364 -21.49 -48.18 47.03
CA GLY A 364 -21.37 -47.12 46.04
C GLY A 364 -22.42 -47.28 44.93
N PRO A 365 -22.52 -46.34 43.97
CA PRO A 365 -23.41 -46.49 42.83
C PRO A 365 -23.15 -47.85 42.19
N GLN A 366 -24.07 -48.81 42.37
CA GLN A 366 -24.00 -50.08 41.68
C GLN A 366 -24.31 -49.73 40.22
N LEU A 367 -23.32 -49.92 39.35
CA LEU A 367 -23.59 -49.94 37.92
C LEU A 367 -24.55 -51.11 37.72
N ASP A 368 -25.82 -50.81 37.50
CA ASP A 368 -26.83 -51.83 37.24
C ASP A 368 -26.34 -52.68 36.07
N ALA A 369 -25.99 -53.94 36.36
CA ALA A 369 -25.54 -54.91 35.37
C ALA A 369 -26.61 -55.20 34.29
N GLU A 370 -27.82 -54.66 34.44
CA GLU A 370 -28.88 -54.71 33.42
C GLU A 370 -28.57 -53.90 32.14
N VAL A 371 -27.57 -53.00 32.15
CA VAL A 371 -27.21 -52.23 30.94
C VAL A 371 -26.38 -53.07 29.94
N GLU A 372 -25.71 -54.15 30.38
CA GLU A 372 -24.99 -55.06 29.47
C GLU A 372 -25.93 -55.80 28.50
N GLY A 373 -27.19 -56.00 28.87
CA GLY A 373 -28.18 -56.68 28.01
C GLY A 373 -28.70 -55.84 26.84
N ARG A 374 -28.58 -54.49 26.90
CA ARG A 374 -29.16 -53.60 25.87
C ARG A 374 -28.17 -53.23 24.77
N ALA A 375 -26.87 -53.35 25.02
CA ALA A 375 -25.83 -53.12 24.01
C ALA A 375 -25.65 -54.31 23.06
N ALA A 376 -25.99 -55.54 23.50
CA ALA A 376 -25.80 -56.76 22.71
C ALA A 376 -26.88 -57.01 21.62
N THR A 377 -27.99 -56.26 21.59
CA THR A 377 -29.08 -56.48 20.62
C THR A 377 -29.13 -55.49 19.47
N ARG A 378 -28.05 -54.73 19.20
CA ARG A 378 -27.90 -54.00 17.92
C ARG A 378 -26.81 -54.64 17.03
N GLY A 379 -26.70 -55.97 17.08
CA GLY A 379 -26.16 -56.76 15.99
C GLY A 379 -27.28 -56.98 14.98
N GLY A 380 -27.12 -56.42 13.79
CA GLY A 380 -28.09 -56.55 12.71
C GLY A 380 -28.20 -58.00 12.25
N ASP A 381 -29.41 -58.55 12.33
CA ASP A 381 -29.88 -59.48 11.32
C ASP A 381 -31.42 -59.47 11.30
N GLY A 382 -31.98 -59.17 10.13
CA GLY A 382 -33.40 -58.92 9.96
C GLY A 382 -33.75 -58.67 8.51
N SER A 383 -33.36 -59.61 7.64
CA SER A 383 -33.99 -59.79 6.33
C SER A 383 -35.42 -60.32 6.54
N GLY A 384 -36.43 -59.69 5.94
CA GLY A 384 -37.78 -60.29 5.86
C GLY A 384 -38.96 -59.31 5.82
N ASP A 385 -39.19 -58.75 4.63
CA ASP A 385 -40.47 -58.46 3.95
C ASP A 385 -41.83 -58.63 4.68
N GLY A 386 -42.76 -57.69 4.44
CA GLY A 386 -44.21 -57.97 4.46
C GLY A 386 -45.17 -57.00 5.18
N GLY A 387 -45.57 -55.90 4.52
CA GLY A 387 -46.99 -55.53 4.30
C GLY A 387 -47.90 -54.92 5.40
N SER A 388 -48.32 -53.67 5.13
CA SER A 388 -49.71 -53.14 5.12
C SER A 388 -50.44 -52.63 6.40
N GLY A 389 -50.87 -51.35 6.30
CA GLY A 389 -52.04 -50.72 6.97
C GLY A 389 -51.76 -50.12 8.35
N GLY A 390 -52.17 -48.92 8.76
CA GLY A 390 -53.12 -47.93 8.26
C GLY A 390 -53.65 -47.16 9.49
N ASP A 391 -53.64 -45.82 9.40
CA ASP A 391 -54.45 -44.81 10.12
C ASP A 391 -54.43 -44.56 11.65
N GLY A 392 -54.44 -43.26 11.99
CA GLY A 392 -54.98 -42.66 13.23
C GLY A 392 -53.93 -41.97 14.12
N SER A 393 -53.57 -40.69 13.95
CA SER A 393 -54.30 -39.44 14.27
C SER A 393 -54.48 -39.14 15.77
N GLY A 394 -54.02 -37.94 16.17
CA GLY A 394 -54.37 -37.21 17.39
C GLY A 394 -53.35 -37.35 18.52
N GLY A 395 -52.76 -36.30 19.09
CA GLY A 395 -52.93 -34.87 18.94
C GLY A 395 -52.26 -34.17 20.12
N ASP A 396 -52.06 -32.85 19.98
CA ASP A 396 -51.94 -31.84 21.05
C ASP A 396 -50.73 -31.95 22.00
N GLY A 397 -49.97 -30.89 22.31
CA GLY A 397 -50.17 -29.46 22.14
C GLY A 397 -49.38 -28.76 23.26
N GLY A 398 -48.65 -27.69 22.90
CA GLY A 398 -48.12 -26.66 23.81
C GLY A 398 -47.13 -27.09 24.90
N ASP A 399 -46.41 -26.22 25.59
CA ASP A 399 -46.07 -24.82 25.40
C ASP A 399 -44.99 -24.50 26.45
N ALA A 400 -44.25 -23.41 26.23
CA ALA A 400 -43.62 -22.54 27.24
C ALA A 400 -42.45 -23.02 28.15
N ALA A 401 -41.35 -22.27 28.06
CA ALA A 401 -40.60 -21.64 29.17
C ALA A 401 -39.70 -20.55 28.53
N THR A 402 -39.87 -19.22 28.71
CA THR A 402 -39.76 -18.38 29.94
C THR A 402 -38.49 -18.69 30.73
N GLY A 403 -37.60 -17.78 31.13
CA GLY A 403 -37.43 -16.32 31.07
C GLY A 403 -35.92 -16.03 31.12
N ASP A 404 -35.45 -14.82 30.79
CA ASP A 404 -35.27 -13.70 31.75
C ASP A 404 -34.37 -14.11 32.94
N GLY A 405 -33.28 -13.45 33.29
CA GLY A 405 -32.67 -12.22 32.85
C GLY A 405 -31.44 -11.98 33.75
N ALA A 406 -30.51 -11.22 33.21
CA ALA A 406 -29.55 -10.31 33.86
C ALA A 406 -29.23 -10.46 35.36
N ASP A 407 -27.92 -10.56 35.67
CA ASP A 407 -27.37 -9.82 36.81
C ASP A 407 -26.06 -9.12 36.45
N THR A 408 -26.12 -7.80 36.60
CA THR A 408 -25.10 -6.77 36.46
C THR A 408 -24.06 -6.83 37.59
N VAL A 409 -22.78 -6.78 37.26
CA VAL A 409 -21.70 -6.54 38.22
C VAL A 409 -21.40 -5.04 38.28
N THR A 410 -21.72 -4.46 39.43
CA THR A 410 -21.41 -3.07 39.81
C THR A 410 -19.92 -2.90 40.09
N ASN A 411 -19.40 -1.77 39.61
CA ASN A 411 -18.03 -1.29 39.72
C ASN A 411 -17.95 -0.29 40.88
N ASP A 412 -17.16 -0.61 41.90
CA ASP A 412 -16.55 0.31 42.87
C ASP A 412 -15.04 -0.03 42.81
N GLY A 413 -14.09 0.85 42.47
CA GLY A 413 -13.89 2.20 42.96
C GLY A 413 -12.87 2.17 44.09
N GLU A 414 -11.56 2.31 43.79
CA GLU A 414 -10.57 2.74 44.78
C GLU A 414 -9.35 3.38 44.08
N ALA A 415 -9.05 4.60 44.51
CA ALA A 415 -7.90 5.40 44.11
C ALA A 415 -6.69 5.12 45.02
N ASP A 416 -5.47 5.09 44.49
CA ASP A 416 -4.31 5.78 45.11
C ASP A 416 -3.09 5.79 44.15
N ARG A 417 -2.47 6.97 44.05
CA ARG A 417 -1.10 7.33 43.56
C ARG A 417 -0.78 7.49 42.08
#